data_AF-A0A5C8T342-F1
#
_entry.id   AF-A0A5C8T342-F1
#
_cell.length_a   1.000
_cell.length_b   1.000
_cell.length_c   1.000
_cell.angle_alpha   90.00
_cell.angle_beta   90.00
_cell.angle_gamma   90.00
#
_symmetry.space_group_name_H-M   'P 1'
#
loop_
_entity.id
_entity.type
_entity.pdbx_description
1 polymer ?
#
loop_
_entity_poly.entity_id
_entity_poly.type
_entity_poly.pdbx_seq_one_letter_code
_entity_poly.pdbx_strand_id
1 'polypeptide(L)'
;MRALALASVLVALPPLCTPARAEFPCDELWGERNAVYGEAGYCFRTPRGIKAFGNAGCRDDDIADVPLSARDRAKVAEIQRQERAAGCPR
;
A
#
# COMPACT_ATOMS: atom_id res chain seq x y z
N MET A 1 -5.85 -65.09 -7.47
CA MET A 1 -5.02 -64.08 -8.16
C MET A 1 -5.32 -62.73 -7.52
N ARG A 2 -4.38 -62.15 -6.77
CA ARG A 2 -4.57 -60.89 -6.03
C ARG A 2 -4.20 -59.72 -6.94
N ALA A 3 -5.17 -58.90 -7.32
CA ALA A 3 -4.92 -57.67 -8.07
C ALA A 3 -4.33 -56.62 -7.11
N LEU A 4 -3.07 -56.24 -7.34
CA LEU A 4 -2.43 -55.12 -6.65
C LEU A 4 -2.80 -53.84 -7.42
N ALA A 5 -3.67 -53.01 -6.83
CA ALA A 5 -3.97 -51.69 -7.35
C ALA A 5 -2.83 -50.73 -6.97
N LEU A 6 -2.07 -50.28 -7.96
CA LEU A 6 -1.07 -49.21 -7.82
C LEU A 6 -1.81 -47.87 -7.75
N ALA A 7 -1.93 -47.31 -6.55
CA ALA A 7 -2.43 -45.94 -6.36
C ALA A 7 -1.29 -44.94 -6.65
N SER A 8 -1.26 -44.39 -7.86
CA SER A 8 -0.41 -43.25 -8.20
C SER A 8 -0.89 -42.01 -7.46
N VAL A 9 -0.18 -41.63 -6.39
CA VAL A 9 -0.39 -40.36 -5.70
C VAL A 9 0.21 -39.24 -6.55
N LEU A 10 -0.61 -38.51 -7.30
CA LEU A 10 -0.22 -37.23 -7.87
C LEU A 10 -0.11 -36.21 -6.73
N VAL A 11 1.13 -35.88 -6.33
CA VAL A 11 1.41 -34.77 -5.44
C VAL A 11 1.23 -33.47 -6.22
N ALA A 12 0.11 -32.78 -6.01
CA ALA A 12 -0.10 -31.43 -6.52
C ALA A 12 0.81 -30.47 -5.74
N LEU A 13 1.86 -29.97 -6.40
CA LEU A 13 2.75 -28.95 -5.83
C LEU A 13 1.98 -27.63 -5.67
N PRO A 14 1.92 -27.02 -4.48
CA PRO A 14 1.29 -25.71 -4.32
C PRO A 14 2.12 -24.64 -5.07
N PRO A 15 1.47 -23.66 -5.72
CA PRO A 15 2.17 -22.57 -6.38
C PRO A 15 2.93 -21.73 -5.35
N LEU A 16 4.26 -21.83 -5.34
CA LEU A 16 5.16 -21.12 -4.42
C LEU A 16 5.42 -19.65 -4.80
N CYS A 17 4.86 -19.19 -5.92
CA CYS A 17 5.09 -17.83 -6.41
C CYS A 17 3.76 -17.20 -6.81
N THR A 18 3.11 -16.52 -5.86
CA THR A 18 2.14 -15.48 -6.21
C THR A 18 2.92 -14.29 -6.76
N PRO A 19 2.64 -13.80 -7.98
CA PRO A 19 3.26 -12.58 -8.47
C PRO A 19 2.94 -11.44 -7.50
N ALA A 20 3.97 -10.78 -6.98
CA ALA A 20 3.80 -9.49 -6.32
C ALA A 20 3.33 -8.51 -7.39
N ARG A 21 2.02 -8.26 -7.44
CA ARG A 21 1.48 -7.21 -8.29
C ARG A 21 1.90 -5.90 -7.64
N ALA A 22 2.94 -5.27 -8.16
CA ALA A 22 3.03 -3.82 -8.03
C ALA A 22 1.75 -3.30 -8.70
N GLU A 23 0.79 -2.83 -7.92
CA GLU A 23 -0.42 -2.18 -8.43
C GLU A 23 -0.01 -0.82 -8.99
N PHE A 24 0.96 -0.74 -9.90
CA PHE A 24 1.30 0.51 -10.56
C PHE A 24 0.04 1.00 -11.29
N PRO A 25 -0.44 2.23 -11.02
CA PRO A 25 0.24 3.35 -10.36
C PRO A 25 -0.07 3.57 -8.86
N CYS A 26 -0.91 2.76 -8.23
CA CYS A 26 -1.44 2.94 -6.88
C CYS A 26 -0.39 3.00 -5.76
N ASP A 27 0.62 2.14 -5.76
CA ASP A 27 1.65 2.18 -4.71
C ASP A 27 2.49 3.46 -4.76
N GLU A 28 2.74 3.97 -5.97
CA GLU A 28 3.46 5.22 -6.19
C GLU A 28 2.61 6.43 -5.81
N LEU A 29 1.36 6.49 -6.29
CA LEU A 29 0.42 7.56 -5.93
C LEU A 29 0.18 7.60 -4.42
N TRP A 30 0.00 6.44 -3.78
CA TRP A 30 -0.08 6.34 -2.32
C TRP A 30 1.20 6.89 -1.68
N GLY A 31 2.37 6.51 -2.19
CA GLY A 31 3.66 6.98 -1.70
C GLY A 31 3.79 8.50 -1.77
N GLU A 32 3.51 9.09 -2.93
CA GLU A 32 3.58 10.54 -3.14
C GLU A 32 2.60 11.31 -2.26
N ARG A 33 1.36 10.83 -2.14
CA ARG A 33 0.34 11.45 -1.29
C ARG A 33 0.77 11.44 0.18
N ASN A 34 1.27 10.31 0.65
CA ASN A 34 1.68 10.15 2.05
C ASN A 34 3.00 10.88 2.35
N ALA A 35 3.92 11.00 1.40
CA ALA A 35 5.13 11.82 1.56
C ALA A 35 4.77 13.27 1.90
N VAL A 36 3.77 13.85 1.23
CA VAL A 36 3.29 15.21 1.54
C VAL A 36 2.82 15.34 2.99
N TYR A 37 2.09 14.35 3.51
CA TYR A 37 1.66 14.35 4.92
C TYR A 37 2.83 14.17 5.88
N GLY A 38 3.76 13.25 5.58
CA GLY A 38 4.94 12.99 6.40
C GLY A 38 5.85 14.22 6.51
N GLU A 39 6.14 14.88 5.40
CA GLU A 39 6.91 16.13 5.35
C GLU A 39 6.24 17.25 6.16
N ALA A 40 4.91 17.29 6.16
CA ALA A 40 4.13 18.26 6.92
C ALA A 40 3.99 17.91 8.41
N GLY A 41 4.47 16.75 8.86
CA GLY A 41 4.52 16.36 10.27
C GLY A 41 3.48 15.35 10.73
N TYR A 42 2.79 14.65 9.82
CA TYR A 42 1.80 13.64 10.18
C TYR A 42 2.42 12.42 10.86
N CYS A 43 1.84 11.98 11.97
CA CYS A 43 2.16 10.74 12.65
C CYS A 43 1.36 9.57 12.06
N PHE A 44 2.03 8.71 11.29
CA PHE A 44 1.39 7.55 10.68
C PHE A 44 0.94 6.53 11.73
N ARG A 45 -0.27 6.01 11.56
CA ARG A 45 -0.87 5.02 12.49
C ARG A 45 -0.86 3.59 11.97
N THR A 46 -0.72 3.40 10.66
CA THR A 46 -0.73 2.08 10.05
C THR A 46 0.67 1.49 10.02
N PRO A 47 0.84 0.15 10.16
CA PRO A 47 2.16 -0.48 10.02
C PRO A 47 2.83 -0.18 8.67
N ARG A 48 2.05 -0.09 7.58
CA ARG A 48 2.55 0.27 6.24
C ARG A 48 3.12 1.69 6.22
N GLY A 49 2.39 2.67 6.76
CA GLY A 49 2.83 4.06 6.81
C GLY A 49 4.06 4.24 7.71
N ILE A 50 4.04 3.66 8.91
CA ILE A 50 5.16 3.71 9.85
C ILE A 50 6.42 3.08 9.24
N LYS A 51 6.29 1.94 8.54
CA LYS A 51 7.43 1.29 7.87
C LYS A 51 7.99 2.14 6.73
N ALA A 52 7.14 2.83 5.98
CA ALA A 52 7.55 3.60 4.80
C ALA A 52 8.15 4.97 5.16
N PHE A 53 7.59 5.66 6.16
CA PHE A 53 7.92 7.05 6.46
C PHE A 53 8.49 7.27 7.87
N GLY A 54 8.29 6.31 8.78
CA GLY A 54 8.61 6.48 10.20
C GLY A 54 7.70 7.51 10.90
N ASN A 55 7.96 7.74 12.19
CA ASN A 55 7.28 8.74 13.01
C ASN A 55 8.27 9.57 13.85
N ALA A 56 9.57 9.53 13.52
CA ALA A 56 10.56 10.30 14.26
C ALA A 56 10.32 11.80 14.03
N GLY A 57 9.94 12.52 15.09
CA GLY A 57 9.72 13.97 15.03
C GLY A 57 8.42 14.40 14.35
N CYS A 58 7.45 13.49 14.16
CA CYS A 58 6.10 13.88 13.76
C CYS A 58 5.40 14.68 14.89
N ARG A 59 4.35 15.42 14.55
CA ARG A 59 3.66 16.37 15.46
C ARG A 59 2.16 16.17 15.53
N ASP A 60 1.53 15.75 14.43
CA ASP A 60 0.07 15.77 14.28
C ASP A 60 -0.45 14.33 14.07
N ASP A 61 -1.25 13.83 15.02
CA ASP A 61 -1.83 12.48 14.97
C ASP A 61 -3.12 12.40 14.13
N ASP A 62 -3.80 13.54 13.94
CA ASP A 62 -4.94 13.69 13.04
C ASP A 62 -4.49 14.38 11.75
N ILE A 63 -4.88 13.79 10.61
CA ILE A 63 -4.56 14.32 9.29
C ILE A 63 -5.24 15.67 9.03
N ALA A 64 -6.33 15.97 9.72
CA ALA A 64 -7.03 17.25 9.63
C ALA A 64 -6.25 18.41 10.27
N ASP A 65 -5.37 18.09 11.23
CA ASP A 65 -4.55 19.07 11.95
C ASP A 65 -3.21 19.35 11.25
N VAL A 66 -2.82 18.51 10.28
CA VAL A 66 -1.57 18.65 9.52
C VAL A 66 -1.54 19.97 8.74
N PRO A 67 -0.57 20.86 8.99
CA PRO A 67 -0.54 22.20 8.43
C PRO A 67 -0.05 22.22 6.98
N LEU A 68 -0.88 21.73 6.05
CA LEU A 68 -0.57 21.75 4.62
C LEU A 68 -0.59 23.17 4.06
N SER A 69 0.28 23.47 3.09
CA SER A 69 0.15 24.67 2.27
C SER A 69 -1.03 24.54 1.29
N ALA A 70 -1.44 25.66 0.68
CA ALA A 70 -2.44 25.61 -0.39
C ALA A 70 -1.96 24.77 -1.59
N ARG A 71 -0.66 24.79 -1.88
CA ARG A 71 -0.04 23.99 -2.95
C ARG A 71 -0.08 22.50 -2.62
N ASP A 72 0.23 22.13 -1.38
CA ASP A 72 0.23 20.73 -0.95
C ASP A 72 -1.18 20.14 -0.94
N ARG A 73 -2.17 20.91 -0.49
CA ARG A 73 -3.59 20.55 -0.62
C ARG A 73 -3.97 20.29 -2.08
N ALA A 74 -3.54 21.16 -3.00
CA ALA A 74 -3.81 20.97 -4.42
C ALA A 74 -3.13 19.71 -4.98
N LYS A 75 -1.89 19.44 -4.58
CA LYS A 75 -1.14 18.24 -4.97
C LYS A 75 -1.84 16.97 -4.47
N VAL A 76 -2.19 16.90 -3.19
CA VAL A 76 -2.94 15.78 -2.59
C VAL A 76 -4.26 15.56 -3.33
N ALA A 77 -5.01 16.64 -3.62
CA ALA A 77 -6.28 16.53 -4.32
C ALA A 77 -6.13 16.02 -5.77
N GLU A 78 -5.05 16.36 -6.46
CA GLU A 78 -4.72 15.81 -7.79
C GLU A 78 -4.34 14.33 -7.69
N ILE A 79 -3.45 13.95 -6.78
CA ILE A 79 -3.06 12.55 -6.60
C ILE A 79 -4.29 11.69 -6.28
N GLN A 80 -5.17 12.15 -5.37
CA GLN A 80 -6.41 11.45 -5.06
C GLN A 80 -7.36 11.32 -6.26
N ARG A 81 -7.34 12.26 -7.22
CA ARG A 81 -8.09 12.10 -8.48
C ARG A 81 -7.51 10.96 -9.32
N GLN A 82 -6.19 10.91 -9.43
CA GLN A 82 -5.48 9.85 -10.17
C GLN A 82 -5.69 8.48 -9.52
N GLU A 83 -5.62 8.39 -8.19
CA GLU A 83 -5.91 7.16 -7.44
C GLU A 83 -7.32 6.63 -7.73
N ARG A 84 -8.31 7.54 -7.77
CA ARG A 84 -9.69 7.17 -8.13
C ARG A 84 -9.81 6.71 -9.58
N ALA A 85 -9.15 7.41 -10.52
CA ALA A 85 -9.16 7.05 -11.92
C ALA A 85 -8.49 5.68 -12.19
N ALA A 86 -7.45 5.35 -11.42
CA ALA A 86 -6.74 4.08 -11.49
C ALA A 86 -7.42 2.95 -10.70
N GLY A 87 -8.47 3.23 -9.93
CA GLY A 87 -9.17 2.21 -9.13
C GLY A 87 -8.40 1.73 -7.92
N CYS A 88 -7.54 2.59 -7.36
CA CYS A 88 -6.67 2.22 -6.24
C CYS A 88 -7.45 1.94 -4.94
N PRO A 89 -6.97 0.97 -4.12
CA PRO A 89 -7.53 0.74 -2.80
C PRO A 89 -7.35 1.97 -1.90
N ARG A 90 -8.31 2.20 -0.99
CA ARG A 90 -8.29 3.35 -0.06
C ARG A 90 -7.65 3.02 1.27
#